data_AF-A0A358M599-F1
#
_entry.id   AF-A0A358M599-F1
#
_cell.length_a   1.000
_cell.length_b   1.000
_cell.length_c   1.000
_cell.angle_alpha   90.00
_cell.angle_beta   90.00
_cell.angle_gamma   90.00
#
_symmetry.space_group_name_H-M   'P 1'
#
loop_
_entity.id
_entity.type
_entity.pdbx_description
1 polymer ?
#
loop_
_entity_poly.entity_id
_entity_poly.type
_entity_poly.pdbx_seq_one_letter_code
_entity_poly.pdbx_strand_id
1 'polypeptide(L)' 'MNDKNLIKFSDMDPKQHRELSKKGGINSGAERRRRSELKRKAIEMLRTMDELQELTDQEYADFKRWQKMQRKKH' A
#
# COMPACT_ATOMS: atom_id res chain seq x y z
N MET A 1 -32.76 1.16 18.81
CA MET A 1 -32.99 1.40 17.37
C MET A 1 -34.41 0.97 17.04
N ASN A 2 -35.08 1.65 16.11
CA ASN A 2 -36.48 1.36 15.78
C ASN A 2 -36.52 0.30 14.67
N ASP A 3 -36.65 -0.98 15.03
CA ASP A 3 -36.60 -2.12 14.09
C ASP A 3 -37.75 -2.12 13.06
N LYS A 4 -38.76 -1.26 13.26
CA LYS A 4 -39.93 -1.13 12.39
C LYS A 4 -39.62 -0.57 10.98
N ASN A 5 -38.43 0.01 10.76
CA ASN A 5 -38.04 0.62 9.48
C ASN A 5 -36.89 -0.09 8.75
N LEU A 6 -36.43 -1.25 9.24
CA LEU A 6 -35.38 -2.03 8.60
C LEU A 6 -36.00 -3.11 7.70
N ILE A 7 -35.94 -2.89 6.39
CA ILE A 7 -36.34 -3.89 5.40
C ILE A 7 -35.17 -4.86 5.21
N LYS A 8 -35.41 -6.16 5.37
CA LYS A 8 -34.39 -7.17 5.08
C LYS A 8 -34.05 -7.12 3.59
N PHE A 9 -32.79 -7.37 3.27
CA PHE A 9 -32.32 -7.30 1.88
C PHE A 9 -33.13 -8.22 0.96
N SER A 10 -33.46 -9.44 1.40
CA SER A 10 -34.30 -10.40 0.67
C SER A 10 -35.72 -9.91 0.37
N ASP A 11 -36.21 -8.97 1.18
CA ASP A 11 -37.61 -8.53 1.17
C ASP A 11 -37.75 -7.20 0.40
N MET A 12 -36.66 -6.68 -0.17
CA MET A 12 -36.67 -5.50 -1.04
C MET A 12 -37.27 -5.81 -2.40
N ASP A 13 -37.84 -4.77 -3.03
CA ASP A 13 -38.25 -4.84 -4.43
C ASP A 13 -37.06 -5.30 -5.32
N PRO A 14 -37.28 -6.21 -6.30
CA PRO A 14 -36.22 -6.74 -7.14
C PRO A 14 -35.37 -5.68 -7.86
N LYS A 15 -35.93 -4.51 -8.19
CA LYS A 15 -35.18 -3.42 -8.82
C LYS A 15 -34.23 -2.76 -7.83
N GLN A 16 -34.71 -2.46 -6.62
CA GLN A 16 -33.91 -1.90 -5.54
C GLN A 16 -32.79 -2.86 -5.11
N HIS A 17 -33.10 -4.15 -5.01
CA HIS A 17 -32.13 -5.19 -4.70
C HIS A 17 -31.00 -5.26 -5.74
N ARG A 18 -31.33 -5.19 -7.04
CA ARG A 18 -30.33 -5.16 -8.12
C ARG A 18 -29.45 -3.91 -8.06
N GLU A 19 -30.05 -2.74 -7.82
CA GLU A 19 -29.29 -1.50 -7.71
C GLU A 19 -28.32 -1.50 -6.52
N LEU A 20 -28.75 -1.97 -5.36
CA LEU A 20 -27.89 -2.12 -4.18
C LEU A 20 -26.78 -3.14 -4.43
N SER A 21 -27.11 -4.31 -5.00
CA SER A 21 -26.10 -5.31 -5.37
C SER A 21 -25.06 -4.75 -6.34
N LYS A 22 -25.48 -3.97 -7.34
CA LYS A 22 -24.60 -3.31 -8.31
C LYS A 22 -23.68 -2.30 -7.62
N LYS A 23 -24.22 -1.45 -6.75
CA LYS A 23 -23.42 -0.47 -5.97
C LYS A 23 -22.43 -1.18 -5.04
N GLY A 24 -22.84 -2.25 -4.38
CA GLY A 24 -21.96 -3.08 -3.54
C GLY A 24 -20.83 -3.74 -4.34
N GLY A 25 -21.13 -4.24 -5.54
CA GLY A 25 -20.14 -4.75 -6.48
C GLY A 25 -19.11 -3.71 -6.89
N ILE A 26 -19.56 -2.50 -7.26
CA ILE A 26 -18.69 -1.38 -7.63
C ILE A 26 -17.80 -0.95 -6.46
N ASN A 27 -18.38 -0.73 -5.28
CA ASN A 27 -17.65 -0.30 -4.09
C ASN A 27 -16.63 -1.35 -3.65
N SER A 28 -17.00 -2.64 -3.66
CA SER A 28 -16.06 -3.71 -3.34
C SER A 28 -14.93 -3.80 -4.38
N GLY A 29 -15.21 -3.55 -5.67
CA GLY A 29 -14.20 -3.46 -6.71
C GLY A 29 -13.23 -2.29 -6.53
N ALA A 30 -13.77 -1.11 -6.19
CA ALA A 30 -12.97 0.09 -5.91
C ALA A 30 -12.04 -0.12 -4.70
N GLU A 31 -12.56 -0.70 -3.62
CA GLU A 31 -11.77 -1.00 -2.42
C GLU A 31 -10.70 -2.07 -2.70
N ARG A 32 -11.02 -3.11 -3.47
CA ARG A 32 -10.00 -4.10 -3.91
C ARG A 32 -8.89 -3.45 -4.73
N ARG A 33 -9.23 -2.55 -5.66
CA ARG A 33 -8.25 -1.81 -6.46
C ARG A 33 -7.36 -0.93 -5.57
N ARG A 34 -7.97 -0.14 -4.68
CA ARG A 34 -7.25 0.70 -3.71
C ARG A 34 -6.26 -0.10 -2.88
N ARG A 35 -6.67 -1.25 -2.34
CA ARG A 35 -5.78 -2.14 -1.58
C ARG A 35 -4.62 -2.68 -2.41
N SER A 36 -4.88 -3.05 -3.66
CA SER A 36 -3.83 -3.50 -4.58
C SER A 36 -2.79 -2.40 -4.83
N GLU A 37 -3.26 -1.17 -5.09
CA GLU A 37 -2.39 -0.01 -5.30
C GLU A 37 -1.54 0.31 -4.06
N LEU A 38 -2.13 0.26 -2.87
CA LEU A 38 -1.40 0.45 -1.61
C LEU A 38 -0.31 -0.61 -1.41
N LYS A 39 -0.62 -1.88 -1.68
CA LYS A 39 0.38 -2.95 -1.63
C LYS A 39 1.53 -2.70 -2.61
N ARG A 40 1.22 -2.31 -3.85
CA ARG A 40 2.24 -2.01 -4.86
C ARG A 40 3.16 -0.88 -4.39
N LYS A 41 2.59 0.22 -3.89
CA LYS A 41 3.37 1.36 -3.37
C LYS A 41 4.23 0.97 -2.18
N ALA A 42 3.72 0.14 -1.28
CA ALA A 42 4.51 -0.33 -0.13
C ALA A 42 5.72 -1.16 -0.58
N ILE A 43 5.54 -2.06 -1.56
CA ILE A 43 6.64 -2.85 -2.13
C ILE A 43 7.67 -1.93 -2.80
N GLU A 44 7.22 -0.94 -3.56
CA GLU A 44 8.10 0.03 -4.22
C GLU A 44 8.92 0.84 -3.22
N MET A 45 8.29 1.33 -2.14
CA MET A 45 8.98 2.01 -1.05
C MET A 45 10.05 1.13 -0.41
N LEU A 46 9.72 -0.11 -0.04
CA LEU A 46 10.69 -1.03 0.55
C LEU A 46 11.89 -1.26 -0.37
N ARG A 47 11.65 -1.45 -1.67
CA ARG A 47 12.73 -1.61 -2.64
C ARG A 47 13.62 -0.37 -2.72
N THR A 48 13.03 0.83 -2.76
CA THR A 48 13.82 2.07 -2.78
C THR A 48 14.61 2.27 -1.49
N MET A 49 14.09 1.83 -0.33
CA MET A 49 14.81 1.89 0.93
C MET A 49 16.03 0.95 0.92
N ASP A 50 15.88 -0.27 0.41
CA ASP A 50 16.98 -1.21 0.27
C ASP A 50 18.06 -0.64 -0.67
N GLU A 51 17.66 -0.10 -1.83
CA GLU A 51 18.58 0.55 -2.79
C GLU A 51 19.36 1.72 -2.13
N LEU A 52 18.69 2.56 -1.34
CA LEU A 52 19.31 3.67 -0.62
C LEU A 52 20.27 3.19 0.49
N GLN A 53 19.94 2.09 1.16
CA GLN A 53 20.80 1.51 2.18
C GLN A 53 22.10 1.01 1.57
N GLU A 54 22.03 0.29 0.44
CA GLU A 54 23.23 -0.20 -0.28
C GLU A 54 24.15 0.96 -0.72
N LEU A 55 23.57 2.05 -1.24
CA LEU A 55 24.33 3.26 -1.58
C LEU A 55 25.03 3.86 -0.36
N THR A 56 24.30 3.99 0.75
CA THR A 56 24.83 4.55 2.00
C THR A 56 25.98 3.71 2.55
N ASP A 57 25.84 2.38 2.51
CA ASP A 57 26.88 1.45 2.96
C ASP A 57 28.14 1.53 2.09
N GLN A 58 27.96 1.68 0.78
CA GLN A 58 29.05 1.86 -0.17
C GLN A 58 29.79 3.17 0.06
N GLU A 59 29.08 4.29 0.21
CA GLU A 59 29.66 5.60 0.54
C GLU A 59 30.46 5.54 1.85
N TYR A 60 29.91 4.87 2.87
CA TYR A 60 30.60 4.67 4.14
C TYR A 60 31.89 3.84 3.97
N ALA A 61 31.85 2.75 3.21
CA ALA A 61 33.02 1.94 2.93
C ALA A 61 34.13 2.74 2.23
N ASP A 62 33.76 3.57 1.25
CA ASP A 62 34.69 4.42 0.51
C ASP A 62 35.31 5.50 1.41
N PHE A 63 34.51 6.11 2.28
CA PHE A 63 35.02 7.03 3.31
C PHE A 63 36.05 6.35 4.23
N LYS A 64 35.78 5.13 4.70
CA LYS A 64 36.73 4.37 5.55
C LYS A 64 38.02 4.03 4.83
N ARG A 65 37.95 3.68 3.54
CA ARG A 65 39.13 3.46 2.68
C ARG A 65 39.95 4.73 2.55
N TRP A 66 39.29 5.86 2.27
CA TRP A 66 39.95 7.17 2.19
C TRP A 66 40.65 7.53 3.50
N GLN A 67 39.99 7.39 4.65
CA GLN A 67 40.60 7.64 5.97
C GLN A 67 41.87 6.79 6.18
N LYS A 68 41.84 5.52 5.79
CA LYS A 68 43.01 4.63 5.88
C LYS A 68 44.16 5.09 4.97
N MET A 69 43.88 5.61 3.78
CA MET A 69 44.89 6.17 2.89
C MET A 69 45.51 7.45 3.46
N GLN A 70 44.71 8.34 4.04
CA GLN A 70 45.23 9.57 4.67
C GLN A 70 46.16 9.24 5.84
N ARG A 71 45.81 8.24 6.67
CA ARG A 71 46.65 7.78 7.79
C ARG A 71 47.95 7.10 7.36
N LYS A 72 48.09 6.66 6.10
CA LYS A 72 49.33 6.08 5.56
C LYS A 72 50.23 7.12 4.90
N LYS A 73 49.70 8.32 4.59
CA LYS A 73 50.46 9.42 3.98
C LYS A 73 51.18 10.29 5.03
N HIS A 74 50.77 10.20 6.29
CA HIS A 74 51.45 10.73 7.46
C HIS A 74 52.23 9.62 8.16
#